data_AF-A0A959ICZ8-F1
#
_entry.id   AF-A0A959ICZ8-F1
#
_cell.length_a   1.000
_cell.length_b   1.000
_cell.length_c   1.000
_cell.angle_alpha   90.00
_cell.angle_beta   90.00
_cell.angle_gamma   90.00
#
_symmetry.space_group_name_H-M   'P 1'
#
loop_
_entity.id
_entity.type
_entity.pdbx_description
1 polymer ?
#
loop_
_entity_poly.entity_id
_entity_poly.type
_entity_poly.pdbx_seq_one_letter_code
_entity_poly.pdbx_strand_id
1 'polypeptide(L)'
;QVALTVDRKGKKKELTVTLNNREGGTALAAKEHRDLFEQLGADMQAIDEATAKKLDIAGGVQITQLHPGKLRKYTQMREGFIVTKVDGRAVKTVDELAKALKDKEGGVMLEGVYPDLPGVYYYAFGLGI
;
A
#
# COMPACT_ATOMS: atom_id res chain seq x y z
N GLN A 1 -14.43 21.60 -1.76
CA GLN A 1 -14.02 22.16 -0.45
C GLN A 1 -15.11 21.82 0.54
N VAL A 2 -14.78 21.29 1.72
CA VAL A 2 -15.78 20.96 2.76
C VAL A 2 -15.25 21.49 4.08
N ALA A 3 -16.00 22.36 4.76
CA ALA A 3 -15.63 22.89 6.06
C ALA A 3 -16.05 21.89 7.15
N LEU A 4 -15.11 21.51 8.03
CA LEU A 4 -15.38 20.63 9.16
C LEU A 4 -15.08 21.37 10.46
N THR A 5 -16.09 21.53 11.31
CA THR A 5 -15.98 22.20 12.60
C THR A 5 -15.79 21.16 13.69
N VAL A 6 -14.70 21.27 14.45
CA VAL A 6 -14.43 20.37 15.59
C VAL A 6 -14.29 21.20 16.87
N ASP A 7 -15.02 20.79 17.91
CA ASP A 7 -14.95 21.40 19.23
C ASP A 7 -14.03 20.59 20.14
N ARG A 8 -12.99 21.24 20.66
CA ARG A 8 -12.08 20.64 21.64
C ARG A 8 -11.97 21.57 22.84
N LYS A 9 -12.61 21.17 23.94
CA LYS A 9 -12.63 21.88 25.23
C LYS A 9 -13.25 23.29 25.17
N GLY A 10 -14.39 23.44 24.47
CA GLY A 10 -15.25 24.63 24.57
C GLY A 10 -14.75 25.85 23.80
N LYS A 11 -13.73 25.70 22.95
CA LYS A 11 -13.30 26.73 22.00
C LYS A 11 -13.49 26.20 20.59
N LYS A 12 -14.53 26.69 19.91
CA LYS A 12 -14.78 26.46 18.49
C LYS A 12 -13.61 27.02 17.69
N LYS A 13 -12.90 26.14 16.95
CA LYS A 13 -11.89 26.53 15.97
C LYS A 13 -12.42 26.19 14.59
N GLU A 14 -12.60 27.20 13.76
CA GLU A 14 -12.78 27.00 12.33
C GLU A 14 -11.40 26.73 11.72
N LEU A 15 -11.22 25.49 11.29
CA LEU A 15 -10.06 25.08 10.51
C LEU A 15 -10.52 24.91 9.06
N THR A 16 -10.01 25.77 8.19
CA THR A 16 -10.14 25.62 6.74
C THR A 16 -9.36 24.37 6.33
N VAL A 17 -10.06 23.24 6.22
CA VAL A 17 -9.49 21.96 5.78
C VAL A 17 -9.51 21.89 4.26
N THR A 18 -8.32 21.83 3.68
CA THR A 18 -8.14 21.49 2.27
C THR A 18 -8.37 19.98 2.10
N LEU A 19 -9.24 19.60 1.16
CA LEU A 19 -9.40 18.21 0.73
C LEU A 19 -8.16 17.81 -0.08
N ASN A 20 -7.06 17.56 0.61
CA ASN A 20 -5.85 16.98 0.03
C ASN A 20 -5.97 15.46 0.11
N ASN A 21 -5.83 14.78 -1.04
CA ASN A 21 -5.53 13.37 -1.07
C ASN A 21 -4.21 13.17 -0.30
N ARG A 22 -4.20 12.29 0.70
CA ARG A 22 -3.43 12.51 1.93
C ARG A 22 -1.90 12.38 1.82
N GLU A 23 -1.32 11.91 0.72
CA GLU A 23 0.15 11.79 0.62
C GLU A 23 0.71 12.21 -0.74
N GLY A 24 1.64 13.16 -0.69
CA GLY A 24 2.26 13.78 -1.86
C GLY A 24 2.96 12.77 -2.76
N GLY A 25 2.49 12.67 -4.01
CA GLY A 25 3.18 11.95 -5.09
C GLY A 25 2.35 10.88 -5.82
N THR A 26 1.23 10.40 -5.26
CA THR A 26 0.60 9.15 -5.72
C THR A 26 -0.47 9.30 -6.80
N ALA A 27 -1.03 10.49 -7.06
CA ALA A 27 -2.12 10.63 -8.05
C ALA A 27 -1.67 10.37 -9.50
N LEU A 28 -0.40 10.60 -9.83
CA LEU A 28 0.17 10.33 -11.16
C LEU A 28 0.54 8.85 -11.32
N ALA A 29 1.24 8.27 -10.34
CA ALA A 29 1.56 6.84 -10.31
C ALA A 29 0.29 5.97 -10.27
N ALA A 30 -0.75 6.41 -9.55
CA ALA A 30 -2.04 5.74 -9.55
C ALA A 30 -2.66 5.69 -10.94
N LYS A 31 -2.47 6.70 -11.81
CA LYS A 31 -3.00 6.67 -13.19
C LYS A 31 -2.26 5.70 -14.10
N GLU A 32 -0.94 5.59 -13.97
CA GLU A 32 -0.10 4.71 -14.80
C GLU A 32 -0.24 3.23 -14.44
N HIS A 33 -0.59 2.93 -13.17
CA HIS A 33 -0.65 1.57 -12.65
C HIS A 33 -2.08 1.10 -12.29
N ARG A 34 -3.13 1.80 -12.77
CA ARG A 34 -4.54 1.47 -12.45
C ARG A 34 -4.89 0.02 -12.76
N ASP A 35 -4.53 -0.44 -13.95
CA ASP A 35 -4.89 -1.79 -14.39
C ASP A 35 -4.34 -2.85 -13.43
N LEU A 36 -3.13 -2.64 -12.92
CA LEU A 36 -2.52 -3.52 -11.92
C LEU A 36 -3.26 -3.44 -10.59
N PHE A 37 -3.61 -2.24 -10.11
CA PHE A 37 -4.29 -2.07 -8.83
C PHE A 37 -5.69 -2.68 -8.85
N GLU A 38 -6.42 -2.52 -9.96
CA GLU A 38 -7.72 -3.15 -10.20
C GLU A 38 -7.61 -4.68 -10.28
N GLN A 39 -6.61 -5.19 -11.00
CA GLN A 39 -6.38 -6.63 -11.11
C GLN A 39 -6.04 -7.27 -9.76
N LEU A 40 -5.17 -6.63 -8.98
CA LEU A 40 -4.79 -7.10 -7.64
C LEU A 40 -5.93 -6.90 -6.63
N GLY A 41 -6.74 -5.86 -6.81
CA GLY A 41 -7.77 -5.41 -5.87
C GLY A 41 -7.14 -4.83 -4.61
N ALA A 42 -6.23 -3.87 -4.74
CA ALA A 42 -5.58 -3.25 -3.59
C ALA A 42 -5.21 -1.78 -3.81
N ASP A 43 -5.43 -0.98 -2.77
CA ASP A 43 -4.85 0.35 -2.65
C ASP A 43 -3.50 0.24 -1.92
N MET A 44 -2.51 0.98 -2.43
CA MET A 44 -1.12 0.82 -2.03
C MET A 44 -0.43 2.15 -1.86
N GLN A 45 0.48 2.21 -0.90
CA GLN A 45 1.23 3.42 -0.58
C GLN A 45 2.62 3.09 -0.07
N ALA A 46 3.63 3.88 -0.46
CA ALA A 46 4.95 3.76 0.13
C ALA A 46 4.91 4.17 1.61
N ILE A 47 5.61 3.43 2.46
CA ILE A 47 5.77 3.81 3.87
C ILE A 47 6.77 4.97 4.01
N ASP A 48 6.59 5.78 5.04
CA ASP A 48 7.56 6.82 5.39
C ASP A 48 8.79 6.24 6.11
N GLU A 49 9.88 7.01 6.15
CA GLU A 49 11.11 6.59 6.84
C GLU A 49 10.90 6.35 8.33
N ALA A 50 9.96 7.05 8.96
CA ALA A 50 9.66 6.88 10.37
C ALA A 50 9.05 5.50 10.65
N THR A 51 8.11 5.05 9.81
CA THR A 51 7.52 3.71 9.87
C THR A 51 8.56 2.64 9.54
N ALA A 52 9.37 2.86 8.50
CA ALA A 52 10.44 1.95 8.13
C ALA A 52 11.42 1.72 9.30
N LYS A 53 11.85 2.80 9.97
CA LYS A 53 12.72 2.73 11.16
C LYS A 53 12.07 2.03 12.34
N LYS A 54 10.77 2.28 12.60
CA LYS A 54 10.04 1.62 13.71
C LYS A 54 9.94 0.11 13.53
N LEU A 55 9.86 -0.34 12.27
CA LEU A 55 9.72 -1.75 11.91
C LEU A 55 11.06 -2.42 11.58
N ASP A 56 12.17 -1.68 11.70
CA ASP A 56 13.54 -2.14 11.35
C ASP A 56 13.65 -2.70 9.91
N ILE A 57 12.97 -2.03 8.97
CA ILE A 57 13.00 -2.37 7.53
C ILE A 57 13.56 -1.22 6.71
N ALA A 58 14.15 -1.54 5.56
CA ALA A 58 14.76 -0.54 4.67
C ALA A 58 13.75 0.33 3.88
N GLY A 59 12.45 0.00 3.97
CA GLY A 59 11.37 0.58 3.19
C GLY A 59 10.37 -0.49 2.76
N GLY A 60 9.28 -0.07 2.12
CA GLY A 60 8.26 -0.98 1.63
C GLY A 60 7.01 -0.26 1.15
N VAL A 61 6.08 -1.05 0.59
CA VAL A 61 4.78 -0.57 0.13
C VAL A 61 3.69 -1.21 0.97
N GLN A 62 2.94 -0.40 1.69
CA GLN A 62 1.81 -0.84 2.49
C GLN A 62 0.55 -1.00 1.63
N ILE A 63 -0.13 -2.12 1.82
CA ILE A 63 -1.50 -2.35 1.36
C ILE A 63 -2.43 -1.64 2.33
N THR A 64 -3.00 -0.51 1.90
CA THR A 64 -3.87 0.31 2.74
C THR A 64 -5.30 -0.20 2.76
N GLN A 65 -5.80 -0.69 1.61
CA GLN A 65 -7.13 -1.28 1.48
C GLN A 65 -7.13 -2.48 0.53
N LEU A 66 -7.99 -3.46 0.81
CA LEU A 66 -8.19 -4.63 -0.05
C LEU A 66 -9.60 -4.66 -0.65
N HIS A 67 -9.65 -4.63 -1.97
CA HIS A 67 -10.85 -4.73 -2.78
C HIS A 67 -11.05 -6.15 -3.32
N PRO A 68 -12.22 -6.47 -3.92
CA PRO A 68 -12.36 -7.69 -4.71
C PRO A 68 -11.32 -7.72 -5.83
N GLY A 69 -10.42 -8.71 -5.81
CA GLY A 69 -9.34 -8.86 -6.78
C GLY A 69 -8.46 -10.07 -6.46
N LYS A 70 -7.34 -10.22 -7.18
CA LYS A 70 -6.46 -11.40 -7.04
C LYS A 70 -5.92 -11.60 -5.64
N LEU A 71 -5.51 -10.53 -4.94
CA LEU A 71 -4.94 -10.64 -3.61
C LEU A 71 -5.95 -11.22 -2.63
N ARG A 72 -7.17 -10.68 -2.60
CA ARG A 72 -8.23 -11.17 -1.72
C ARG A 72 -8.76 -12.55 -2.11
N LYS A 73 -8.73 -12.90 -3.41
CA LYS A 73 -9.25 -14.19 -3.91
C LYS A 73 -8.29 -15.35 -3.68
N TYR A 74 -6.98 -15.13 -3.84
CA TYR A 74 -5.98 -16.19 -3.85
C TYR A 74 -5.05 -16.17 -2.64
N THR A 75 -5.14 -15.16 -1.77
CA THR A 75 -4.31 -15.05 -0.57
C THR A 75 -5.16 -14.75 0.66
N GLN A 76 -4.57 -14.99 1.84
CA GLN A 76 -5.13 -14.57 3.12
C GLN A 76 -4.48 -13.26 3.60
N MET A 77 -4.04 -12.42 2.66
CA MET A 77 -3.48 -11.11 2.96
C MET A 77 -4.51 -10.23 3.65
N ARG A 78 -4.05 -9.45 4.63
CA ARG A 78 -4.84 -8.46 5.37
C ARG A 78 -4.37 -7.05 5.01
N GLU A 79 -5.27 -6.09 5.16
CA GLU A 79 -4.92 -4.67 5.15
C GLU A 79 -3.85 -4.38 6.20
N GLY A 80 -2.94 -3.47 5.89
CA GLY A 80 -1.77 -3.17 6.71
C GLY A 80 -0.53 -3.99 6.39
N PHE A 81 -0.61 -4.96 5.48
CA PHE A 81 0.58 -5.69 5.02
C PHE A 81 1.56 -4.75 4.32
N ILE A 82 2.84 -4.79 4.70
CA ILE A 82 3.90 -4.00 4.09
C ILE A 82 4.78 -4.92 3.26
N VAL A 83 4.68 -4.79 1.94
CA VAL A 83 5.52 -5.49 0.97
C VAL A 83 6.92 -4.92 1.02
N THR A 84 7.90 -5.76 1.31
CA THR A 84 9.33 -5.41 1.35
C THR A 84 10.11 -6.03 0.21
N LYS A 85 9.66 -7.18 -0.33
CA LYS A 85 10.25 -7.80 -1.53
C LYS A 85 9.22 -8.44 -2.45
N VAL A 86 9.59 -8.52 -3.72
CA VAL A 86 8.87 -9.24 -4.79
C VAL A 86 9.86 -10.20 -5.43
N ASP A 87 9.58 -11.51 -5.34
CA ASP A 87 10.45 -12.58 -5.85
C ASP A 87 11.92 -12.41 -5.44
N GLY A 88 12.15 -12.07 -4.17
CA GLY A 88 13.47 -11.86 -3.58
C GLY A 88 14.11 -10.49 -3.86
N ARG A 89 13.50 -9.63 -4.70
CA ARG A 89 13.99 -8.28 -4.96
C ARG A 89 13.34 -7.26 -4.03
N ALA A 90 14.14 -6.46 -3.35
CA ALA A 90 13.64 -5.43 -2.45
C ALA A 90 12.86 -4.34 -3.22
N VAL A 91 11.75 -3.90 -2.64
CA VAL A 91 10.91 -2.82 -3.15
C VAL A 91 10.66 -1.79 -2.07
N LYS A 92 10.71 -0.51 -2.44
CA LYS A 92 10.51 0.62 -1.51
C LYS A 92 9.42 1.57 -1.98
N THR A 93 9.13 1.59 -3.29
CA THR A 93 8.14 2.49 -3.87
C THR A 93 7.06 1.73 -4.60
N VAL A 94 5.89 2.38 -4.75
CA VAL A 94 4.75 1.83 -5.49
C VAL A 94 5.13 1.58 -6.96
N ASP A 95 5.95 2.44 -7.55
CA ASP A 95 6.40 2.31 -8.93
C ASP A 95 7.34 1.10 -9.11
N GLU A 96 8.26 0.86 -8.17
CA GLU A 96 9.11 -0.33 -8.16
C GLU A 96 8.29 -1.61 -8.01
N LEU A 97 7.31 -1.62 -7.11
CA LEU A 97 6.37 -2.73 -6.94
C LEU A 97 5.60 -2.98 -8.23
N ALA A 98 5.06 -1.93 -8.85
CA ALA A 98 4.28 -2.06 -10.07
C ALA A 98 5.14 -2.60 -11.23
N LYS A 99 6.35 -2.07 -11.41
CA LYS A 99 7.32 -2.57 -12.40
C LYS A 99 7.72 -4.02 -12.14
N ALA A 100 7.90 -4.42 -10.89
CA ALA A 100 8.24 -5.79 -10.54
C ALA A 100 7.12 -6.79 -10.88
N LEU A 101 5.87 -6.32 -10.97
CA LEU A 101 4.69 -7.12 -11.27
C LEU A 101 4.24 -7.04 -12.75
N LYS A 102 4.55 -5.94 -13.46
CA LYS A 102 4.02 -5.65 -14.80
C LYS A 102 4.41 -6.68 -15.86
N ASP A 103 5.63 -7.21 -15.80
CA ASP A 103 6.18 -8.13 -16.82
C ASP A 103 6.28 -9.58 -16.33
N LYS A 104 5.59 -9.92 -15.23
CA LYS A 104 5.63 -11.25 -14.63
C LYS A 104 4.54 -12.15 -15.21
N GLU A 105 4.95 -13.09 -16.05
CA GLU A 105 4.12 -14.20 -16.47
C GLU A 105 4.21 -15.33 -15.42
N GLY A 106 3.06 -15.73 -14.85
CA GLY A 106 2.96 -16.84 -13.90
C GLY A 106 2.80 -16.41 -12.44
N GLY A 107 3.42 -17.16 -11.52
CA GLY A 107 3.32 -16.91 -10.07
C GLY A 107 4.28 -15.83 -9.59
N VAL A 108 3.82 -14.99 -8.66
CA VAL A 108 4.63 -14.02 -7.94
C VAL A 108 4.59 -14.33 -6.46
N MET A 109 5.73 -14.19 -5.78
CA MET A 109 5.84 -14.24 -4.33
C MET A 109 6.17 -12.88 -3.74
N LEU A 110 5.27 -12.37 -2.89
CA LEU A 110 5.49 -11.20 -2.06
C LEU A 110 6.06 -11.63 -0.70
N GLU A 111 7.09 -10.93 -0.27
CA GLU A 111 7.62 -10.96 1.10
C GLU A 111 7.28 -9.64 1.78
N GLY A 112 6.88 -9.70 3.04
CA GLY A 112 6.54 -8.51 3.78
C GLY A 112 6.32 -8.73 5.26
N VAL A 113 5.89 -7.67 5.94
CA VAL A 113 5.68 -7.66 7.39
C VAL A 113 4.32 -7.03 7.71
N TYR A 114 3.80 -7.38 8.89
CA TYR A 114 2.64 -6.71 9.47
C TYR A 114 3.12 -5.85 10.64
N PRO A 115 2.71 -4.57 10.75
CA PRO A 115 3.10 -3.72 11.88
C PRO A 115 2.67 -4.27 13.24
N ASP A 116 1.59 -5.06 13.27
CA ASP A 116 0.99 -5.66 14.45
C ASP A 116 1.47 -7.08 14.76
N LEU A 117 2.21 -7.73 13.85
CA LEU A 117 2.66 -9.12 14.03
C LEU A 117 4.18 -9.28 13.87
N PRO A 118 4.82 -10.09 14.72
CA PRO A 118 6.24 -10.38 14.55
C PRO A 118 6.49 -11.32 13.36
N GLY A 119 7.62 -11.11 12.70
CA GLY A 119 8.13 -12.00 11.66
C GLY A 119 7.83 -11.55 10.22
N VAL A 120 8.31 -12.36 9.28
CA VAL A 120 8.16 -12.13 7.84
C VAL A 120 7.11 -13.08 7.28
N TYR A 121 6.23 -12.55 6.46
CA TYR A 121 5.12 -13.26 5.84
C TYR A 121 5.28 -13.30 4.33
N TYR A 122 4.80 -14.40 3.75
CA TYR A 122 4.93 -14.69 2.33
C TYR A 122 3.56 -14.92 1.72
N TYR A 123 3.30 -14.29 0.59
CA TYR A 123 2.09 -14.50 -0.20
C TYR A 123 2.45 -14.79 -1.64
N ALA A 124 2.01 -15.94 -2.14
CA ALA A 124 2.17 -16.31 -3.55
C ALA A 124 0.81 -16.25 -4.26
N PHE A 125 0.78 -15.67 -5.46
CA PHE A 125 -0.42 -15.65 -6.31
C PHE A 125 -0.06 -15.58 -7.79
N GLY A 126 -0.98 -16.05 -8.65
CA GLY A 126 -0.79 -16.05 -10.09
C GLY A 126 -1.21 -14.72 -10.75
N LEU A 127 -0.34 -14.15 -11.58
CA LEU A 127 -0.65 -13.02 -12.46
C LEU A 127 -1.25 -13.45 -13.81
N GLY A 128 -1.23 -14.75 -14.15
CA GLY A 128 -1.93 -15.31 -15.31
C GLY A 128 -3.46 -15.19 -15.27
N ILE A 129 -4.09 -15.30 -16.44
CA ILE A 129 -5.54 -15.36 -16.64
C ILE A 129 -6.03 -16.78 -16.38
#